data_AF-A0AAE5AVN0-F1
#
_entry.id   AF-A0AAE5AVN0-F1
#
_cell.length_a   1.000
_cell.length_b   1.000
_cell.length_c   1.000
_cell.angle_alpha   90.00
_cell.angle_beta   90.00
_cell.angle_gamma   90.00
#
_symmetry.space_group_name_H-M   'P 1'
#
loop_
_entity.id
_entity.type
_entity.pdbx_description
1 polymer ?
#
loop_
_entity_poly.entity_id
_entity_poly.type
_entity_poly.pdbx_seq_one_letter_code
_entity_poly.pdbx_strand_id
1 'polypeptide(L)'
;MIEKFIFLTFVVASVLIASGPSRAENCPAAISETDVLQAEERWGKGLVEIGAAEDARTTAQQFIADTYGYQEGTVLFKPTKASVVEFRDTPEDALSYFVTGRLAEDHGFALTPYTNVRFENHAIIYDCKTAISMGNYYFTAKDGSVTKADYTMGFIKTADGHLKINIQHSSLPYTPSH
;
A
#
# COMPACT_ATOMS: atom_id res chain seq x y z
N MET A 1 69.00 -23.51 31.87
CA MET A 1 67.66 -24.13 31.79
C MET A 1 66.99 -23.51 30.59
N ILE A 2 66.61 -24.34 29.62
CA ILE A 2 66.22 -23.97 28.26
C ILE A 2 64.74 -23.56 28.27
N GLU A 3 64.37 -22.41 27.72
CA GLU A 3 63.00 -22.19 27.25
C GLU A 3 62.98 -21.65 25.82
N LYS A 4 62.30 -22.43 24.98
CA LYS A 4 62.11 -22.25 23.53
C LYS A 4 60.96 -21.28 23.32
N PHE A 5 61.20 -20.18 22.60
CA PHE A 5 60.12 -19.37 22.03
C PHE A 5 59.66 -19.98 20.71
N ILE A 6 58.42 -20.46 20.69
CA ILE A 6 57.70 -20.92 19.50
C ILE A 6 57.17 -19.68 18.77
N PHE A 7 57.65 -19.44 17.54
CA PHE A 7 57.06 -18.47 16.62
C PHE A 7 55.78 -19.08 16.01
N LEU A 8 54.62 -18.51 16.34
CA LEU A 8 53.33 -18.86 15.76
C LEU A 8 53.08 -17.97 14.54
N THR A 9 53.30 -18.49 13.35
CA THR A 9 52.99 -17.81 12.08
C THR A 9 51.48 -17.86 11.81
N PHE A 10 50.80 -16.72 11.96
CA PHE A 10 49.43 -16.54 11.49
C PHE A 10 49.40 -16.35 9.97
N VAL A 11 48.84 -17.32 9.23
CA VAL A 11 48.52 -17.16 7.81
C VAL A 11 47.13 -16.53 7.72
N VAL A 12 47.07 -15.24 7.38
CA VAL A 12 45.81 -14.55 7.08
C VAL A 12 45.44 -14.86 5.64
N ALA A 13 44.48 -15.77 5.43
CA ALA A 13 43.92 -16.04 4.12
C ALA A 13 42.90 -14.94 3.77
N SER A 14 43.31 -13.98 2.95
CA SER A 14 42.44 -12.93 2.41
C SER A 14 41.40 -13.55 1.48
N VAL A 15 40.16 -13.71 1.96
CA VAL A 15 39.02 -14.06 1.12
C VAL A 15 38.65 -12.82 0.30
N LEU A 16 39.09 -12.79 -0.97
CA LEU A 16 38.61 -11.85 -1.96
C LEU A 16 37.15 -12.21 -2.28
N ILE A 17 36.20 -11.52 -1.64
CA ILE A 17 34.81 -11.53 -2.09
C ILE A 17 34.78 -10.74 -3.39
N ALA A 18 34.83 -11.46 -4.52
CA ALA A 18 34.62 -10.86 -5.83
C ALA A 18 33.17 -10.35 -5.88
N SER A 19 32.99 -9.05 -5.67
CA SER A 19 31.77 -8.35 -6.01
C SER A 19 31.63 -8.34 -7.53
N GLY A 20 31.05 -9.41 -8.07
CA GLY A 20 30.61 -9.44 -9.46
C GLY A 20 29.64 -8.29 -9.72
N PRO A 21 29.56 -7.78 -10.97
CA PRO A 21 28.60 -6.74 -11.30
C PRO A 21 27.20 -7.24 -10.94
N SER A 22 26.49 -6.49 -10.09
CA SER A 22 25.06 -6.67 -9.85
C SER A 22 24.36 -6.61 -11.20
N ARG A 23 23.99 -7.77 -11.73
CA ARG A 23 23.19 -7.85 -12.95
C ARG A 23 21.82 -7.31 -12.55
N ALA A 24 21.45 -6.14 -13.06
CA ALA A 24 20.07 -5.66 -13.00
C ALA A 24 19.17 -6.84 -13.39
N GLU A 25 18.28 -7.25 -12.48
CA GLU A 25 17.37 -8.35 -12.76
C GLU A 25 16.51 -7.94 -13.95
N ASN A 26 16.68 -8.64 -15.08
CA ASN A 26 15.80 -8.46 -16.22
C ASN A 26 14.49 -9.14 -15.83
N CYS A 27 13.49 -8.35 -15.43
CA CYS A 27 12.17 -8.80 -15.04
C CYS A 27 11.17 -8.57 -16.19
N PRO A 28 10.85 -9.61 -16.98
CA PRO A 28 9.78 -9.51 -17.96
C PRO A 28 8.48 -9.12 -17.24
N ALA A 29 7.76 -8.14 -17.80
CA ALA A 29 6.53 -7.60 -17.22
C ALA A 29 6.67 -6.95 -15.84
N ALA A 30 7.80 -6.26 -15.58
CA ALA A 30 7.94 -5.41 -14.40
C ALA A 30 6.79 -4.40 -14.26
N ILE A 31 6.45 -4.05 -13.01
CA ILE A 31 5.58 -2.91 -12.72
C ILE A 31 6.25 -1.64 -13.26
N SER A 32 5.45 -0.78 -13.88
CA SER A 32 5.84 0.56 -14.32
C SER A 32 5.13 1.64 -13.50
N GLU A 33 5.62 2.88 -13.59
CA GLU A 33 4.92 4.04 -13.03
C GLU A 33 3.48 4.15 -13.55
N THR A 34 3.27 3.90 -14.85
CA THR A 34 1.92 3.93 -15.45
C THR A 34 0.97 2.91 -14.82
N ASP A 35 1.45 1.72 -14.48
CA ASP A 35 0.61 0.71 -13.81
C ASP A 35 0.15 1.20 -12.44
N VAL A 36 1.03 1.86 -11.68
CA VAL A 36 0.71 2.44 -10.37
C VAL A 36 -0.32 3.56 -10.50
N LEU A 37 -0.11 4.50 -11.43
CA LEU A 37 -1.05 5.60 -11.67
C LEU A 37 -2.44 5.09 -12.08
N GLN A 38 -2.50 4.05 -12.91
CA GLN A 38 -3.77 3.42 -13.27
C GLN A 38 -4.44 2.69 -12.11
N ALA A 39 -3.66 2.07 -11.21
CA ALA A 39 -4.19 1.41 -10.03
C ALA A 39 -4.79 2.45 -9.05
N GLU A 40 -4.10 3.58 -8.85
CA GLU A 40 -4.59 4.70 -8.04
C GLU A 40 -5.88 5.32 -8.63
N GLU A 41 -5.92 5.53 -9.95
CA GLU A 41 -7.12 6.02 -10.64
C GLU A 41 -8.29 5.04 -10.48
N ARG A 42 -8.06 3.74 -10.64
CA ARG A 42 -9.08 2.69 -10.42
C ARG A 42 -9.56 2.68 -8.98
N TRP A 43 -8.65 2.79 -8.00
CA TRP A 43 -9.00 2.87 -6.60
C TRP A 43 -9.92 4.06 -6.31
N GLY A 44 -9.56 5.24 -6.83
CA GLY A 44 -10.35 6.47 -6.68
C GLY A 44 -11.73 6.38 -7.30
N LYS A 45 -11.84 5.83 -8.52
CA LYS A 45 -13.13 5.59 -9.20
C LYS A 45 -13.99 4.58 -8.44
N GLY A 46 -13.40 3.47 -8.00
CA GLY A 46 -14.11 2.45 -7.23
C GLY A 46 -14.70 3.01 -5.93
N LEU A 47 -13.99 3.90 -5.24
CA LEU A 47 -14.55 4.57 -4.06
C LEU A 47 -15.79 5.42 -4.40
N VAL A 48 -15.75 6.19 -5.48
CA VAL A 48 -16.89 7.00 -5.96
C VAL A 48 -18.05 6.10 -6.40
N GLU A 49 -17.77 5.01 -7.09
CA GLU A 49 -18.77 4.03 -7.54
C GLU A 49 -19.48 3.36 -6.36
N ILE A 50 -18.76 2.98 -5.29
CA ILE A 50 -19.37 2.45 -4.06
C ILE A 50 -20.37 3.46 -3.48
N GLY A 51 -19.97 4.74 -3.37
CA GLY A 51 -20.83 5.79 -2.81
C GLY A 51 -22.05 6.15 -3.67
N ALA A 52 -22.01 5.85 -4.96
CA ALA A 52 -23.10 6.09 -5.91
C ALA A 52 -24.01 4.87 -6.15
N ALA A 53 -23.61 3.68 -5.70
CA ALA A 53 -24.33 2.44 -5.96
C ALA A 53 -25.64 2.34 -5.16
N GLU A 54 -26.65 1.72 -5.76
CA GLU A 54 -27.88 1.34 -5.06
C GLU A 54 -27.60 0.30 -3.97
N ASP A 55 -26.70 -0.65 -4.25
CA ASP A 55 -26.17 -1.63 -3.30
C ASP A 55 -24.67 -1.40 -3.08
N ALA A 56 -24.36 -0.42 -2.24
CA ALA A 56 -22.98 -0.07 -1.89
C ALA A 56 -22.22 -1.26 -1.28
N ARG A 57 -22.90 -2.19 -0.57
CA ARG A 57 -22.22 -3.30 0.09
C ARG A 57 -21.70 -4.31 -0.92
N THR A 58 -22.53 -4.72 -1.87
CA THR A 58 -22.12 -5.63 -2.93
C THR A 58 -21.03 -5.00 -3.80
N THR A 59 -21.17 -3.72 -4.16
CA THR A 59 -20.14 -3.00 -4.92
C THR A 59 -18.81 -2.91 -4.16
N ALA A 60 -18.85 -2.64 -2.84
CA ALA A 60 -17.65 -2.61 -2.02
C ALA A 60 -16.98 -3.97 -1.87
N GLN A 61 -17.75 -5.06 -1.78
CA GLN A 61 -17.20 -6.43 -1.75
C GLN A 61 -16.44 -6.74 -3.04
N GLN A 62 -17.03 -6.42 -4.19
CA GLN A 62 -16.38 -6.61 -5.49
C GLN A 62 -15.12 -5.74 -5.61
N PHE A 63 -15.22 -4.46 -5.24
CA PHE A 63 -14.08 -3.54 -5.22
C PHE A 63 -12.92 -4.08 -4.37
N ILE A 64 -13.21 -4.59 -3.16
CA ILE A 64 -12.18 -5.14 -2.27
C ILE A 64 -11.51 -6.37 -2.90
N ALA A 65 -12.31 -7.29 -3.44
CA ALA A 65 -11.80 -8.50 -4.11
C ALA A 65 -10.92 -8.16 -5.33
N ASP A 66 -11.31 -7.14 -6.09
CA ASP A 66 -10.59 -6.73 -7.31
C ASP A 66 -9.34 -5.90 -7.00
N THR A 67 -9.30 -5.19 -5.88
CA THR A 67 -8.27 -4.19 -5.60
C THR A 67 -7.23 -4.65 -4.59
N TYR A 68 -7.59 -5.42 -3.57
CA TYR A 68 -6.68 -5.79 -2.47
C TYR A 68 -6.20 -7.23 -2.60
N GLY A 69 -4.94 -7.45 -2.22
CA GLY A 69 -4.26 -8.74 -2.33
C GLY A 69 -4.54 -9.71 -1.18
N TYR A 70 -5.75 -9.72 -0.60
CA TYR A 70 -6.06 -10.62 0.53
C TYR A 70 -5.98 -12.10 0.17
N GLN A 71 -6.13 -12.45 -1.11
CA GLN A 71 -5.94 -13.82 -1.61
C GLN A 71 -4.45 -14.15 -1.84
N GLU A 72 -3.61 -13.12 -1.96
CA GLU A 72 -2.19 -13.23 -2.34
C GLU A 72 -1.26 -13.24 -1.14
N GLY A 73 -1.73 -12.74 0.01
CA GLY A 73 -0.99 -12.71 1.25
C GLY A 73 -1.51 -11.67 2.23
N THR A 74 -0.65 -11.27 3.17
CA THR A 74 -0.97 -10.25 4.17
C THR A 74 -1.17 -8.88 3.51
N VAL A 75 -2.22 -8.18 3.90
CA VAL A 75 -2.48 -6.79 3.54
C VAL A 75 -2.31 -5.92 4.78
N LEU A 76 -1.45 -4.90 4.70
CA LEU A 76 -1.20 -3.93 5.77
C LEU A 76 -2.10 -2.71 5.57
N PHE A 77 -3.31 -2.73 6.14
CA PHE A 77 -4.28 -1.67 5.94
C PHE A 77 -4.57 -0.88 7.22
N LYS A 78 -4.04 0.35 7.30
CA LYS A 78 -4.41 1.36 8.30
C LYS A 78 -5.21 2.51 7.64
N PRO A 79 -6.55 2.56 7.77
CA PRO A 79 -7.37 3.60 7.18
C PRO A 79 -7.23 4.98 7.86
N THR A 80 -7.84 6.01 7.23
CA THR A 80 -7.75 7.41 7.64
C THR A 80 -8.48 7.73 8.95
N LYS A 81 -9.67 7.14 9.17
CA LYS A 81 -10.60 7.48 10.26
C LYS A 81 -10.84 6.30 11.21
N ALA A 82 -9.77 5.63 11.63
CA ALA A 82 -9.80 4.59 12.65
C ALA A 82 -8.89 4.97 13.82
N SER A 83 -9.35 4.71 15.05
CA SER A 83 -8.66 5.11 16.28
C SER A 83 -8.75 4.08 17.41
N VAL A 84 -9.70 3.14 17.35
CA VAL A 84 -9.87 2.10 18.36
C VAL A 84 -9.26 0.79 17.88
N VAL A 85 -9.73 0.31 16.73
CA VAL A 85 -9.12 -0.80 15.98
C VAL A 85 -8.43 -0.12 14.80
N GLU A 86 -7.12 0.01 14.81
CA GLU A 86 -6.43 0.84 13.81
C GLU A 86 -6.20 0.14 12.45
N PHE A 87 -6.26 -1.19 12.41
CA PHE A 87 -5.92 -2.00 11.23
C PHE A 87 -7.12 -2.77 10.69
N ARG A 88 -7.09 -3.09 9.39
CA ARG A 88 -8.12 -3.83 8.66
C ARG A 88 -7.46 -5.04 7.98
N ASP A 89 -7.19 -6.07 8.78
CA ASP A 89 -6.36 -7.20 8.36
C ASP A 89 -7.10 -8.21 7.47
N THR A 90 -8.43 -8.14 7.41
CA THR A 90 -9.27 -9.04 6.62
C THR A 90 -10.18 -8.29 5.63
N PRO A 91 -10.70 -8.97 4.59
CA PRO A 91 -11.70 -8.39 3.70
C PRO A 91 -12.94 -7.87 4.43
N GLU A 92 -13.37 -8.54 5.50
CA GLU A 92 -14.54 -8.14 6.30
C GLU A 92 -14.29 -6.85 7.09
N ASP A 93 -13.07 -6.68 7.62
CA ASP A 93 -12.67 -5.45 8.29
C ASP A 93 -12.58 -4.31 7.25
N ALA A 94 -11.96 -4.54 6.09
CA ALA A 94 -11.94 -3.55 5.00
C ALA A 94 -13.35 -3.18 4.54
N LEU A 95 -14.25 -4.15 4.41
CA LEU A 95 -15.66 -3.92 4.06
C LEU A 95 -16.36 -3.07 5.12
N SER A 96 -16.10 -3.35 6.40
CA SER A 96 -16.59 -2.54 7.50
C SER A 96 -16.17 -1.08 7.34
N TYR A 97 -14.89 -0.83 7.05
CA TYR A 97 -14.38 0.53 6.86
C TYR A 97 -15.09 1.27 5.71
N PHE A 98 -15.25 0.63 4.55
CA PHE A 98 -15.84 1.27 3.39
C PHE A 98 -17.34 1.52 3.54
N VAL A 99 -18.10 0.56 4.09
CA VAL A 99 -19.58 0.56 4.03
C VAL A 99 -20.26 0.10 5.32
N THR A 100 -19.62 0.27 6.47
CA THR A 100 -20.10 -0.14 7.82
C THR A 100 -20.20 -1.67 8.01
N GLY A 101 -20.33 -2.08 9.27
CA GLY A 101 -20.81 -3.43 9.62
C GLY A 101 -20.14 -4.01 10.85
N ARG A 102 -18.92 -4.51 10.70
CA ARG A 102 -18.26 -5.38 11.70
C ARG A 102 -17.66 -4.60 12.86
N LEU A 103 -17.03 -3.47 12.59
CA LEU A 103 -16.34 -2.65 13.59
C LEU A 103 -17.20 -1.42 13.90
N ALA A 104 -17.46 -1.19 15.18
CA ALA A 104 -18.42 -0.19 15.64
C ALA A 104 -18.04 1.27 15.29
N GLU A 105 -16.74 1.56 15.12
CA GLU A 105 -16.26 2.89 14.75
C GLU A 105 -16.39 3.19 13.24
N ASP A 106 -16.66 2.17 12.43
CA ASP A 106 -16.72 2.35 10.98
C ASP A 106 -18.11 2.85 10.55
N HIS A 107 -18.16 4.13 10.19
CA HIS A 107 -19.38 4.79 9.70
C HIS A 107 -19.53 4.79 8.18
N GLY A 108 -18.69 4.02 7.47
CA GLY A 108 -18.74 3.86 6.01
C GLY A 108 -18.04 5.01 5.29
N PHE A 109 -16.73 4.89 5.11
CA PHE A 109 -15.92 5.91 4.45
C PHE A 109 -16.41 6.23 3.03
N ALA A 110 -16.75 5.20 2.25
CA ALA A 110 -17.23 5.34 0.88
C ALA A 110 -18.69 5.83 0.80
N LEU A 111 -19.44 5.78 1.89
CA LEU A 111 -20.82 6.30 1.96
C LEU A 111 -20.86 7.82 2.09
N THR A 112 -19.71 8.45 2.35
CA THR A 112 -19.57 9.89 2.08
C THR A 112 -19.70 10.07 0.57
N PRO A 113 -20.61 10.93 0.06
CA PRO A 113 -20.89 11.04 -1.37
C PRO A 113 -19.76 11.80 -2.08
N TYR A 114 -18.60 11.16 -2.21
CA TYR A 114 -17.47 11.66 -2.95
C TYR A 114 -17.78 11.65 -4.45
N THR A 115 -17.41 12.72 -5.13
CA THR A 115 -17.56 12.88 -6.59
C THR A 115 -16.23 12.73 -7.31
N ASN A 116 -15.11 12.88 -6.59
CA ASN A 116 -13.78 12.72 -7.15
C ASN A 116 -12.77 12.32 -6.07
N VAL A 117 -11.81 11.49 -6.46
CA VAL A 117 -10.60 11.20 -5.70
C VAL A 117 -9.40 11.50 -6.58
N ARG A 118 -8.48 12.32 -6.09
CA ARG A 118 -7.32 12.74 -6.85
C ARG A 118 -6.05 12.46 -6.07
N PHE A 119 -5.14 11.71 -6.69
CA PHE A 119 -3.82 11.43 -6.14
C PHE A 119 -2.83 12.52 -6.58
N GLU A 120 -1.96 12.91 -5.66
CA GLU A 120 -0.75 13.70 -5.87
C GLU A 120 0.43 12.90 -5.31
N ASN A 121 1.09 12.14 -6.19
CA ASN A 121 2.29 11.39 -5.84
C ASN A 121 3.43 12.34 -5.47
N HIS A 122 4.02 12.15 -4.29
CA HIS A 122 5.33 12.71 -3.96
C HIS A 122 6.43 11.91 -4.67
N ALA A 123 6.33 10.58 -4.61
CA ALA A 123 7.22 9.66 -5.31
C ALA A 123 6.56 8.29 -5.50
N ILE A 124 7.05 7.57 -6.51
CA ILE A 124 6.74 6.16 -6.73
C ILE A 124 8.07 5.42 -6.85
N ILE A 125 8.23 4.36 -6.07
CA ILE A 125 9.32 3.39 -6.23
C ILE A 125 8.72 2.08 -6.71
N TYR A 126 9.32 1.48 -7.73
CA TYR A 126 8.87 0.20 -8.26
C TYR A 126 10.06 -0.66 -8.64
N ASP A 127 9.92 -1.96 -8.41
CA ASP A 127 10.90 -2.97 -8.72
C ASP A 127 10.19 -4.28 -9.07
N CYS A 128 10.46 -4.80 -10.26
CA CYS A 128 9.92 -6.06 -10.78
C CYS A 128 8.44 -6.29 -10.46
N LYS A 129 8.14 -6.95 -9.33
CA LYS A 129 6.78 -7.34 -8.93
C LYS A 129 6.17 -6.50 -7.82
N THR A 130 6.86 -5.47 -7.34
CA THR A 130 6.41 -4.63 -6.22
C THR A 130 6.51 -3.15 -6.56
N ALA A 131 5.63 -2.35 -5.99
CA ALA A 131 5.74 -0.90 -6.02
C ALA A 131 5.21 -0.29 -4.72
N ILE A 132 5.71 0.90 -4.40
CA ILE A 132 5.20 1.73 -3.32
C ILE A 132 5.05 3.14 -3.86
N SER A 133 3.86 3.71 -3.70
CA SER A 133 3.61 5.13 -3.91
C SER A 133 3.33 5.82 -2.58
N MET A 134 3.74 7.08 -2.49
CA MET A 134 3.53 7.91 -1.32
C MET A 134 3.22 9.32 -1.75
N GLY A 135 2.30 9.98 -1.05
CA GLY A 135 1.93 11.34 -1.34
C GLY A 135 0.68 11.78 -0.60
N ASN A 136 -0.09 12.63 -1.28
CA ASN A 136 -1.37 13.10 -0.79
C ASN A 136 -2.49 12.72 -1.73
N TYR A 137 -3.65 12.42 -1.17
CA TYR A 137 -4.87 12.34 -1.96
C TYR A 137 -5.97 13.23 -1.42
N TYR A 138 -6.86 13.61 -2.33
CA TYR A 138 -7.89 14.61 -2.10
C TYR A 138 -9.24 14.01 -2.47
N PHE A 139 -10.15 14.02 -1.51
CA PHE A 139 -11.51 13.53 -1.68
C PHE A 139 -12.46 14.71 -1.78
N THR A 140 -13.05 14.91 -2.96
CA THR A 140 -14.06 15.95 -3.19
C THR A 140 -15.43 15.37 -2.90
N ALA A 141 -16.17 15.94 -1.94
CA ALA A 141 -17.55 15.56 -1.67
C ALA A 141 -18.53 16.27 -2.61
N LYS A 142 -19.79 15.82 -2.64
CA LYS A 142 -20.86 16.37 -3.47
C LYS A 142 -21.14 17.87 -3.23
N ASP A 143 -20.87 18.37 -2.04
CA ASP A 143 -21.01 19.79 -1.69
C ASP A 143 -19.79 20.64 -2.12
N GLY A 144 -18.78 20.02 -2.72
CA GLY A 144 -17.54 20.66 -3.16
C GLY A 144 -16.46 20.75 -2.08
N SER A 145 -16.72 20.30 -0.84
CA SER A 145 -15.70 20.24 0.20
C SER A 145 -14.61 19.22 -0.16
N VAL A 146 -13.37 19.53 0.23
CA VAL A 146 -12.20 18.69 -0.08
C VAL A 146 -11.55 18.24 1.22
N THR A 147 -11.46 16.92 1.41
CA THR A 147 -10.65 16.33 2.48
C THR A 147 -9.28 15.95 1.91
N LYS A 148 -8.21 16.49 2.50
CA LYS A 148 -6.83 16.05 2.23
C LYS A 148 -6.44 14.94 3.21
N ALA A 149 -5.73 13.94 2.73
CA ALA A 149 -5.06 12.97 3.59
C ALA A 149 -3.70 12.54 3.01
N ASP A 150 -2.80 12.16 3.91
CA ASP A 150 -1.52 11.56 3.57
C ASP A 150 -1.75 10.07 3.28
N TYR A 151 -0.98 9.51 2.35
CA TYR A 151 -1.05 8.09 2.05
C TYR A 151 0.32 7.46 1.77
N THR A 152 0.38 6.16 2.01
CA THR A 152 1.37 5.24 1.45
C THR A 152 0.62 4.02 0.94
N MET A 153 0.84 3.67 -0.33
CA MET A 153 0.16 2.55 -0.99
C MET A 153 1.21 1.62 -1.58
N GLY A 154 1.13 0.34 -1.20
CA GLY A 154 2.00 -0.72 -1.71
C GLY A 154 1.22 -1.62 -2.65
N PHE A 155 1.89 -2.05 -3.71
CA PHE A 155 1.34 -2.88 -4.76
C PHE A 155 2.20 -4.12 -4.96
N ILE A 156 1.53 -5.24 -5.24
CA ILE A 156 2.14 -6.47 -5.73
C ILE A 156 1.53 -6.84 -7.08
N LYS A 157 2.35 -7.39 -7.97
CA LYS A 157 1.90 -7.98 -9.22
C LYS A 157 1.63 -9.47 -9.02
N THR A 158 0.37 -9.85 -9.23
CA THR A 158 -0.12 -11.23 -9.21
C THR A 158 0.45 -12.05 -10.37
N ALA A 159 0.30 -13.38 -10.31
CA ALA A 159 0.80 -14.29 -11.35
C ALA A 159 0.08 -14.12 -12.70
N ASP A 160 -1.19 -13.72 -12.67
CA ASP A 160 -2.03 -13.34 -13.81
C ASP A 160 -1.80 -11.89 -14.30
N GLY A 161 -0.88 -11.16 -13.65
CA GLY A 161 -0.38 -9.87 -14.12
C GLY A 161 -1.15 -8.64 -13.63
N HIS A 162 -2.14 -8.84 -12.76
CA HIS A 162 -2.91 -7.77 -12.12
C HIS A 162 -2.15 -7.16 -10.94
N LEU A 163 -2.22 -5.84 -10.77
CA LEU A 163 -1.71 -5.16 -9.57
C LEU A 163 -2.77 -5.21 -8.47
N LYS A 164 -2.36 -5.59 -7.26
CA LYS A 164 -3.18 -5.60 -6.05
C LYS A 164 -2.51 -4.79 -4.95
N ILE A 165 -3.32 -4.11 -4.13
CA ILE A 165 -2.84 -3.39 -2.95
C ILE A 165 -2.53 -4.39 -1.84
N ASN A 166 -1.30 -4.34 -1.34
CA ASN A 166 -0.87 -5.08 -0.13
C ASN A 166 -0.48 -4.16 1.02
N ILE A 167 -0.37 -2.84 0.79
CA ILE A 167 -0.17 -1.85 1.85
C ILE A 167 -1.10 -0.67 1.56
N GLN A 168 -1.87 -0.24 2.54
CA GLN A 168 -2.54 1.03 2.54
C GLN A 168 -2.42 1.66 3.92
N HIS A 169 -1.65 2.73 4.00
CA HIS A 169 -1.63 3.62 5.15
C HIS A 169 -2.28 4.93 4.74
N SER A 170 -3.21 5.43 5.57
CA SER A 170 -3.69 6.79 5.43
C SER A 170 -3.92 7.49 6.77
N SER A 171 -3.67 8.80 6.78
CA SER A 171 -3.87 9.66 7.95
C SER A 171 -4.36 11.04 7.52
N LEU A 172 -5.11 11.69 8.40
CA LEU A 172 -5.32 13.12 8.29
C LEU A 172 -3.98 13.85 8.54
N PRO A 173 -3.70 14.97 7.87
CA PRO A 173 -2.48 15.73 8.10
C PRO A 173 -2.36 16.15 9.56
N TYR A 174 -1.13 16.11 10.08
CA TYR A 174 -0.84 16.56 11.44
C TYR A 174 -1.27 18.03 11.61
N THR A 175 -2.04 18.30 12.68
CA THR A 175 -2.43 19.65 13.07
C THR A 175 -1.55 20.08 14.26
N PRO A 176 -0.50 20.91 14.03
CA PRO A 176 0.42 21.31 15.09
C PRO A 176 -0.26 22.20 16.13
N SER A 177 0.19 22.08 17.37
CA SER A 177 -0.19 22.95 18.49
C SER A 177 0.99 23.80 19.02
N HIS A 178 2.15 23.72 18.37
CA HIS A 178 3.39 24.42 18.72
C HIS A 178 4.08 24.97 17.48
#